data_AF-A0A498JJG1-F1
#
_entry.id   AF-A0A498JJG1-F1
#
_cell.length_a   1.000
_cell.length_b   1.000
_cell.length_c   1.000
_cell.angle_alpha   90.00
_cell.angle_beta   90.00
_cell.angle_gamma   90.00
#
_symmetry.space_group_name_H-M   'P 1'
#
loop_
_entity.id
_entity.type
_entity.pdbx_description
1 polymer ?
#
loop_
_entity_poly.entity_id
_entity_poly.type
_entity_poly.pdbx_seq_one_letter_code
_entity_poly.pdbx_strand_id
1 'polypeptide(L)'
;MVTPLMFIVRSKTSELGIASDESLEVIKPKCIILYSLVTVCGYKAVVRFFPHQVSDLELAVSLLEKCHHTKSVSSLRQESTGEMEAKCVMLLWLSILVLVPFDHSTVDTSIANNSNLGKLEPAPLVLRIVGFSKDYLSNSGPMSPIAALLLLKLLTRPDMPKAFSSFVEWTHEVLSSLTDDAINHFRLLGATEVPAAIFRVCFHFFVVHTI
;
A
#
# COMPACT_ATOMS: atom_id res chain seq x y z
N MET A 1 -6.56 -22.18 2.63
CA MET A 1 -5.85 -22.02 1.34
C MET A 1 -5.03 -20.74 1.26
N VAL A 2 -5.49 -19.61 1.83
CA VAL A 2 -4.76 -18.33 1.78
C VAL A 2 -3.46 -18.34 2.61
N THR A 3 -3.48 -18.87 3.83
CA THR A 3 -2.32 -18.87 4.74
C THR A 3 -1.07 -19.55 4.15
N PRO A 4 -1.16 -20.74 3.52
CA PRO A 4 0.00 -21.36 2.86
C PRO A 4 0.57 -20.53 1.70
N LEU A 5 -0.29 -19.86 0.91
CA LEU A 5 0.17 -19.00 -0.19
C LEU A 5 0.93 -17.78 0.33
N MET A 6 0.39 -17.10 1.34
CA MET A 6 1.08 -15.97 1.96
C MET A 6 2.36 -16.39 2.68
N PHE A 7 2.42 -17.59 3.25
CA PHE A 7 3.65 -18.13 3.80
C PHE A 7 4.74 -18.27 2.73
N ILE A 8 4.41 -18.79 1.54
CA ILE A 8 5.34 -18.90 0.41
C ILE A 8 5.79 -17.52 -0.07
N VAL A 9 4.86 -16.56 -0.21
CA VAL A 9 5.21 -15.19 -0.59
C VAL A 9 6.17 -14.60 0.43
N ARG A 10 5.86 -14.71 1.72
CA ARG A 10 6.70 -14.22 2.80
C ARG A 10 8.08 -14.87 2.83
N SER A 11 8.18 -16.20 2.77
CA SER A 11 9.45 -16.91 2.82
C SER A 11 10.35 -16.54 1.64
N LYS A 12 9.79 -16.51 0.43
CA LYS A 12 10.52 -16.08 -0.78
C LYS A 12 10.95 -14.62 -0.71
N THR A 13 10.17 -13.77 -0.06
CA THR A 13 10.53 -12.37 0.17
C THR A 13 11.64 -12.18 1.20
N SER A 14 11.71 -13.07 2.20
CA SER A 14 12.82 -13.07 3.16
C SER A 14 14.14 -13.57 2.53
N GLU A 15 14.07 -14.54 1.61
CA GLU A 15 15.21 -15.05 0.83
C GLU A 15 15.70 -14.04 -0.23
N LEU A 16 14.85 -13.07 -0.57
CA LEU A 16 14.99 -12.07 -1.63
C LEU A 16 16.07 -11.00 -1.38
N GLY A 17 16.79 -11.07 -0.26
CA GLY A 17 17.97 -10.25 -0.01
C GLY A 17 19.12 -10.49 -1.00
N ILE A 18 19.07 -11.55 -1.83
CA ILE A 18 20.26 -12.05 -2.57
C ILE A 18 20.05 -12.28 -4.09
N ALA A 19 18.82 -12.52 -4.63
CA ALA A 19 18.61 -12.74 -6.07
C ALA A 19 17.22 -12.22 -6.56
N SER A 20 17.17 -11.07 -7.25
CA SER A 20 15.95 -10.25 -7.33
C SER A 20 14.87 -10.72 -8.31
N ASP A 21 15.22 -11.30 -9.46
CA ASP A 21 14.25 -11.45 -10.55
C ASP A 21 13.60 -12.84 -10.60
N GLU A 22 14.35 -13.89 -10.30
CA GLU A 22 13.84 -15.28 -10.30
C GLU A 22 12.76 -15.50 -9.23
N SER A 23 12.92 -14.86 -8.08
CA SER A 23 11.94 -14.92 -6.99
C SER A 23 10.59 -14.26 -7.34
N LEU A 24 10.58 -13.20 -8.15
CA LEU A 24 9.37 -12.52 -8.56
C LEU A 24 8.54 -13.41 -9.50
N GLU A 25 9.20 -14.18 -10.38
CA GLU A 25 8.55 -15.20 -11.21
C GLU A 25 7.92 -16.31 -10.37
N VAL A 26 8.49 -16.62 -9.20
CA VAL A 26 7.85 -17.52 -8.25
C VAL A 26 6.69 -16.83 -7.55
N ILE A 27 6.79 -15.57 -7.13
CA ILE A 27 5.76 -14.88 -6.34
C ILE A 27 4.50 -14.55 -7.17
N LYS A 28 4.68 -14.07 -8.40
CA LYS A 28 3.62 -13.61 -9.31
C LYS A 28 2.45 -14.61 -9.45
N PRO A 29 2.66 -15.91 -9.77
CA PRO A 29 1.56 -16.88 -9.85
C PRO A 29 0.75 -17.03 -8.55
N LYS A 30 1.40 -16.89 -7.38
CA LYS A 30 0.72 -17.00 -6.08
C LYS A 30 -0.10 -15.75 -5.82
N CYS A 31 0.41 -14.58 -6.22
CA CYS A 31 -0.34 -13.33 -6.19
C CYS A 31 -1.56 -13.37 -7.11
N ILE A 32 -1.50 -14.01 -8.29
CA ILE A 32 -2.67 -14.20 -9.16
C ILE A 32 -3.77 -14.97 -8.43
N ILE A 33 -3.43 -16.09 -7.78
CA ILE A 33 -4.39 -16.90 -7.01
C ILE A 33 -4.95 -16.08 -5.84
N LEU A 34 -4.09 -15.38 -5.09
CA LEU A 34 -4.51 -14.55 -3.96
C LEU A 34 -5.44 -13.42 -4.39
N TYR A 35 -5.12 -12.71 -5.47
CA TYR A 35 -5.94 -11.64 -6.01
C TYR A 35 -7.28 -12.15 -6.56
N SER A 36 -7.29 -13.34 -7.16
CA SER A 36 -8.52 -14.00 -7.59
C SER A 36 -9.42 -14.32 -6.40
N LEU A 37 -8.87 -14.84 -5.30
CA LEU A 37 -9.61 -15.05 -4.05
C LEU A 37 -10.13 -13.74 -3.45
N VAL A 38 -9.33 -12.66 -3.48
CA VAL A 38 -9.77 -11.33 -3.03
C VAL A 38 -10.96 -10.84 -3.84
N THR A 39 -10.95 -11.07 -5.15
CA THR A 39 -11.99 -10.63 -6.07
C THR A 39 -13.30 -11.41 -5.85
N VAL A 40 -13.21 -12.72 -5.64
CA VAL A 40 -14.40 -13.58 -5.48
C VAL A 40 -14.97 -13.55 -4.05
N CYS A 41 -14.12 -13.62 -3.03
CA CYS A 41 -14.55 -13.69 -1.63
C CYS A 41 -14.68 -12.33 -0.95
N GLY A 42 -14.19 -11.27 -1.59
CA GLY A 42 -14.04 -9.95 -1.00
C GLY A 42 -12.78 -9.83 -0.13
N TYR A 43 -12.11 -8.69 -0.22
CA TYR A 43 -10.82 -8.47 0.44
C TYR A 43 -10.86 -8.73 1.95
N LYS A 44 -11.93 -8.31 2.65
CA LYS A 44 -12.08 -8.45 4.11
C LYS A 44 -12.01 -9.91 4.58
N ALA A 45 -12.48 -10.86 3.78
CA ALA A 45 -12.43 -12.28 4.13
C ALA A 45 -11.01 -12.83 3.99
N VAL A 46 -10.31 -12.42 2.93
CA VAL A 46 -8.98 -12.95 2.57
C VAL A 46 -7.88 -12.37 3.44
N VAL A 47 -7.89 -11.06 3.68
CA VAL A 47 -6.85 -10.33 4.44
C VAL A 47 -6.69 -10.85 5.87
N ARG A 48 -7.72 -11.43 6.47
CA ARG A 48 -7.66 -12.03 7.81
C ARG A 48 -6.65 -13.17 7.92
N PHE A 49 -6.29 -13.79 6.79
CA PHE A 49 -5.33 -14.89 6.72
C PHE A 49 -3.92 -14.44 6.36
N PHE A 50 -3.69 -13.13 6.17
CA PHE A 50 -2.36 -12.60 5.90
C PHE A 50 -1.54 -12.58 7.20
N PRO A 51 -0.21 -12.62 7.12
CA PRO A 51 0.62 -12.51 8.32
C PRO A 51 0.62 -11.05 8.83
N HIS A 52 0.58 -10.90 10.15
CA HIS A 52 0.44 -9.61 10.85
C HIS A 52 1.69 -9.27 11.68
N GLN A 53 2.86 -9.82 11.34
CA GLN A 53 4.06 -9.59 12.14
C GLN A 53 4.67 -8.24 11.78
N VAL A 54 5.19 -7.53 12.78
CA VAL A 54 5.81 -6.21 12.60
C VAL A 54 7.01 -6.26 11.65
N SER A 55 7.80 -7.34 11.74
CA SER A 55 8.94 -7.62 10.84
C SER A 55 8.56 -7.70 9.37
N ASP A 56 7.28 -7.95 9.07
CA ASP A 56 6.80 -8.10 7.70
C ASP A 56 6.55 -6.74 7.02
N LEU A 57 6.52 -5.64 7.77
CA LEU A 57 6.28 -4.30 7.22
C LEU A 57 7.39 -3.89 6.25
N GLU A 58 8.65 -3.91 6.69
CA GLU A 58 9.77 -3.53 5.83
C GLU A 58 9.88 -4.47 4.63
N LEU A 59 9.71 -5.77 4.87
CA LEU A 59 9.68 -6.80 3.83
C LEU A 59 8.59 -6.53 2.77
N ALA A 60 7.37 -6.20 3.18
CA ALA A 60 6.28 -5.90 2.27
C ALA A 60 6.51 -4.61 1.46
N VAL A 61 7.11 -3.58 2.07
CA VAL A 61 7.49 -2.35 1.37
C VAL A 61 8.60 -2.62 0.35
N SER A 62 9.64 -3.37 0.71
CA SER A 62 10.73 -3.74 -0.20
C SER A 62 10.22 -4.55 -1.39
N LEU A 63 9.28 -5.47 -1.17
CA LEU A 63 8.68 -6.22 -2.27
C LEU A 63 7.79 -5.34 -3.16
N LEU A 64 7.00 -4.45 -2.57
CA LEU A 64 6.20 -3.49 -3.33
C LEU A 64 7.08 -2.59 -4.21
N GLU A 65 8.19 -2.10 -3.68
CA GLU A 65 9.17 -1.30 -4.43
C GLU A 65 9.73 -2.07 -5.63
N LYS A 66 10.15 -3.32 -5.42
CA LYS A 66 10.61 -4.19 -6.51
C LYS A 66 9.53 -4.35 -7.57
N CYS A 67 8.31 -4.69 -7.17
CA CYS A 67 7.17 -4.81 -8.09
C CYS A 67 6.85 -3.49 -8.80
N HIS A 68 7.04 -2.34 -8.15
CA HIS A 68 6.80 -1.02 -8.72
C HIS A 68 7.78 -0.70 -9.86
N HIS A 69 9.07 -1.03 -9.67
CA HIS A 69 10.12 -0.76 -10.65
C HIS A 69 10.21 -1.80 -11.78
N THR A 70 9.76 -3.03 -11.55
CA THR A 70 9.61 -4.02 -12.62
C THR A 70 8.53 -3.55 -13.60
N LYS A 71 8.94 -2.91 -14.69
CA LYS A 71 8.08 -2.60 -15.84
C LYS A 71 7.90 -3.85 -16.69
N SER A 72 6.68 -4.10 -17.13
CA SER A 72 6.38 -5.23 -18.00
C SER A 72 7.19 -5.16 -19.30
N VAL A 73 8.13 -6.09 -19.45
CA VAL A 73 8.95 -6.23 -20.67
C VAL A 73 8.18 -7.00 -21.76
N SER A 74 7.00 -7.54 -21.45
CA SER A 74 6.24 -8.44 -22.34
C SER A 74 4.97 -7.77 -22.85
N SER A 75 5.03 -7.23 -24.07
CA SER A 75 3.85 -6.82 -24.85
C SER A 75 3.22 -7.99 -25.63
N LEU A 76 3.56 -9.26 -25.32
CA LEU A 76 3.08 -10.44 -26.03
C LEU A 76 2.02 -11.19 -25.23
N ARG A 77 0.77 -10.77 -25.47
CA ARG A 77 -0.52 -11.48 -25.43
C ARG A 77 -0.71 -12.64 -24.41
N GLN A 78 -1.80 -12.47 -23.65
CA GLN A 78 -2.72 -13.49 -23.14
C GLN A 78 -2.41 -14.22 -21.81
N GLU A 79 -1.29 -13.97 -21.15
CA GLU A 79 -1.07 -14.45 -19.78
C GLU A 79 -1.00 -13.25 -18.84
N SER A 80 -1.82 -13.25 -17.77
CA SER A 80 -1.67 -12.29 -16.69
C SER A 80 -0.25 -12.44 -16.15
N THR A 81 0.62 -11.47 -16.40
CA THR A 81 2.03 -11.51 -15.94
C THR A 81 2.15 -11.51 -14.42
N GLY A 82 1.03 -11.43 -13.69
CA GLY A 82 0.97 -11.42 -12.22
C GLY A 82 1.48 -10.12 -11.61
N GLU A 83 1.96 -9.17 -12.42
CA GLU A 83 2.53 -7.90 -11.96
C GLU A 83 1.49 -7.04 -11.26
N MET A 84 0.29 -6.95 -11.86
CA MET A 84 -0.80 -6.17 -11.30
C MET A 84 -1.30 -6.80 -10.01
N GLU A 85 -1.50 -8.11 -10.01
CA GLU A 85 -1.97 -8.91 -8.89
C GLU A 85 -0.96 -8.85 -7.73
N ALA A 86 0.34 -8.89 -8.02
CA ALA A 86 1.39 -8.71 -7.02
C ALA A 86 1.31 -7.34 -6.36
N LYS A 87 1.20 -6.25 -7.14
CA LYS A 87 1.03 -4.88 -6.61
C LYS A 87 -0.21 -4.78 -5.72
N CYS A 88 -1.35 -5.30 -6.18
CA CYS A 88 -2.60 -5.30 -5.42
C CYS A 88 -2.49 -6.09 -4.09
N VAL A 89 -1.90 -7.30 -4.13
CA VAL A 89 -1.73 -8.14 -2.93
C VAL A 89 -0.76 -7.49 -1.94
N MET A 90 0.33 -6.86 -2.41
CA MET A 90 1.26 -6.13 -1.54
C MET A 90 0.61 -4.92 -0.87
N LEU A 91 -0.13 -4.11 -1.63
CA LEU A 91 -0.88 -2.98 -1.07
C LEU A 91 -1.92 -3.45 -0.04
N LEU A 92 -2.62 -4.56 -0.30
CA LEU A 92 -3.55 -5.16 0.66
C LEU A 92 -2.85 -5.61 1.92
N TRP A 93 -1.69 -6.26 1.79
CA TRP A 93 -0.90 -6.72 2.93
C TRP A 93 -0.43 -5.55 3.79
N LEU A 94 0.12 -4.50 3.17
CA LEU A 94 0.47 -3.27 3.86
C LEU A 94 -0.73 -2.65 4.56
N SER A 95 -1.93 -2.68 3.96
CA SER A 95 -3.15 -2.11 4.57
C SER A 95 -3.53 -2.79 5.89
N ILE A 96 -3.00 -3.99 6.16
CA ILE A 96 -3.20 -4.71 7.42
C ILE A 96 -2.07 -4.39 8.37
N LEU A 97 -0.82 -4.44 7.88
CA LEU A 97 0.38 -4.21 8.68
C LEU A 97 0.39 -2.81 9.30
N VAL A 98 -0.07 -1.78 8.58
CA VAL A 98 -0.13 -0.41 9.12
C VAL A 98 -1.10 -0.25 10.30
N LEU A 99 -2.03 -1.18 10.52
CA LEU A 99 -2.98 -1.14 11.65
C LEU A 99 -2.46 -1.82 12.92
N VAL A 100 -1.40 -2.61 12.83
CA VAL A 100 -0.88 -3.30 14.02
C VAL A 100 -0.27 -2.24 14.95
N PRO A 101 -0.57 -2.26 16.26
CA PRO A 101 -0.14 -1.23 17.20
C PRO A 101 1.35 -1.38 17.51
N PHE A 102 2.18 -0.89 16.60
CA PHE A 102 3.63 -0.76 16.79
C PHE A 102 4.08 0.62 16.33
N ASP A 103 5.19 1.08 16.89
CA ASP A 103 5.83 2.33 16.48
C ASP A 103 6.62 2.11 15.20
N HIS A 104 6.24 2.77 14.11
CA HIS A 104 6.89 2.62 12.80
C HIS A 104 8.36 3.06 12.81
N SER A 105 8.75 3.92 13.75
CA SER A 105 10.15 4.33 13.92
C SER A 105 11.05 3.20 14.43
N THR A 106 10.49 2.20 15.12
CA THR A 106 11.25 1.07 15.68
C THR A 106 11.58 -0.02 14.66
N VAL A 107 10.85 -0.05 13.54
CA VAL A 107 10.95 -1.07 12.48
C VAL A 107 11.78 -0.59 11.31
N ASP A 108 11.99 0.72 11.21
CA ASP A 108 12.68 1.32 10.07
C ASP A 108 14.20 1.17 10.22
N THR A 109 14.74 0.12 9.60
CA THR A 109 16.19 -0.14 9.57
C THR A 109 16.98 1.01 8.93
N SER A 110 16.35 1.89 8.14
CA SER A 110 17.01 3.08 7.57
C SER A 110 17.24 4.21 8.59
N ILE A 111 16.46 4.26 9.67
CA ILE A 111 16.68 5.20 10.79
C ILE A 111 17.93 4.81 11.58
N ALA A 112 18.22 3.52 11.72
CA ALA A 112 19.44 3.03 12.39
C ALA A 112 20.74 3.52 11.70
N ASN A 113 20.69 3.83 10.41
CA ASN A 113 21.83 4.32 9.62
C ASN A 113 21.89 5.85 9.50
N ASN A 114 20.83 6.57 9.86
CA ASN A 114 20.76 8.04 9.78
C ASN A 114 20.49 8.64 11.16
N SER A 115 21.55 8.80 11.96
CA SER A 115 21.54 9.37 13.32
C SER A 115 21.11 10.85 13.41
N ASN A 116 20.62 11.45 12.32
CA ASN A 116 20.28 12.87 12.23
C ASN A 116 18.79 13.16 11.95
N LEU A 117 17.94 12.15 11.76
CA LEU A 117 16.51 12.41 11.57
C LEU A 117 15.86 12.64 12.93
N GLY A 118 15.71 13.92 13.29
CA GLY A 118 15.08 14.33 14.54
C GLY A 118 13.71 13.69 14.70
N LYS A 119 13.37 13.37 15.97
CA LYS A 119 12.11 12.76 16.47
C LYS A 119 10.80 13.45 16.02
N LEU A 120 10.91 14.46 15.17
CA LEU A 120 9.82 15.25 14.64
C LEU A 120 9.35 14.74 13.27
N GLU A 121 10.17 14.14 12.41
CA GLU A 121 9.76 13.80 11.03
C GLU A 121 9.10 12.41 10.89
N PRO A 122 8.18 12.21 9.92
CA PRO A 122 7.60 10.90 9.65
C PRO A 122 8.70 9.89 9.30
N ALA A 123 8.58 8.65 9.80
CA ALA A 123 9.54 7.59 9.51
C ALA A 123 9.75 7.44 7.99
N PRO A 124 11.00 7.31 7.48
CA PRO A 124 11.27 7.12 6.06
C PRO A 124 10.43 6.04 5.38
N LEU A 125 10.17 4.94 6.07
CA LEU A 125 9.30 3.86 5.61
C LEU A 125 7.85 4.35 5.39
N VAL A 126 7.31 5.18 6.28
CA VAL A 126 5.98 5.79 6.13
C VAL A 126 5.94 6.70 4.92
N LEU A 127 6.98 7.54 4.72
CA LEU A 127 7.07 8.41 3.56
C LEU A 127 7.10 7.61 2.25
N ARG A 128 7.80 6.47 2.22
CA ARG A 128 7.82 5.57 1.06
C ARG A 128 6.44 4.97 0.79
N ILE A 129 5.73 4.49 1.81
CA ILE A 129 4.36 3.99 1.67
C ILE A 129 3.43 5.08 1.10
N VAL A 130 3.52 6.31 1.64
CA VAL A 130 2.72 7.44 1.16
C VAL A 130 3.05 7.77 -0.28
N GLY A 131 4.34 7.79 -0.65
CA GLY A 131 4.82 8.02 -2.02
C GLY A 131 4.22 7.03 -3.01
N PHE A 132 4.40 5.72 -2.78
CA PHE A 132 3.81 4.70 -3.66
C PHE A 132 2.30 4.81 -3.74
N SER A 133 1.63 5.11 -2.62
CA SER A 133 0.18 5.24 -2.62
C SER A 133 -0.29 6.45 -3.43
N LYS A 134 0.41 7.59 -3.37
CA LYS A 134 0.12 8.76 -4.22
C LYS A 134 0.29 8.42 -5.71
N ASP A 135 1.31 7.64 -6.08
CA ASP A 135 1.52 7.19 -7.46
C ASP A 135 0.39 6.28 -7.94
N TYR A 136 -0.08 5.36 -7.10
CA TYR A 136 -1.19 4.48 -7.44
C TYR A 136 -2.55 5.20 -7.49
N LEU A 137 -2.78 6.21 -6.64
CA LEU A 137 -3.95 7.08 -6.70
C LEU A 137 -3.96 7.96 -7.95
N SER A 138 -2.77 8.34 -8.44
CA SER A 138 -2.63 9.18 -9.64
C SER A 138 -2.90 8.42 -10.94
N ASN A 139 -3.09 7.09 -10.87
CA ASN A 139 -3.29 6.22 -12.01
C ASN A 139 -4.65 5.52 -11.92
N SER A 140 -5.26 5.26 -13.08
CA SER A 140 -6.44 4.40 -13.16
C SER A 140 -6.04 2.94 -13.03
N GLY A 141 -6.75 2.17 -12.20
CA GLY A 141 -6.55 0.74 -12.09
C GLY A 141 -6.99 0.15 -10.75
N PRO A 142 -6.91 -1.18 -10.59
CA PRO A 142 -7.33 -1.86 -9.37
C PRO A 142 -6.45 -1.54 -8.16
N MET A 143 -5.27 -0.95 -8.37
CA MET A 143 -4.37 -0.52 -7.31
C MET A 143 -4.87 0.74 -6.60
N SER A 144 -5.56 1.64 -7.30
CA SER A 144 -6.02 2.93 -6.76
C SER A 144 -6.92 2.77 -5.51
N PRO A 145 -8.03 2.01 -5.55
CA PRO A 145 -8.88 1.86 -4.36
C PRO A 145 -8.19 1.11 -3.21
N ILE A 146 -7.21 0.24 -3.52
CA ILE A 146 -6.43 -0.47 -2.49
C ILE A 146 -5.41 0.48 -1.84
N ALA A 147 -4.76 1.33 -2.62
CA ALA A 147 -3.86 2.38 -2.14
C ALA A 147 -4.64 3.42 -1.31
N ALA A 148 -5.85 3.77 -1.72
CA ALA A 148 -6.75 4.62 -0.94
C ALA A 148 -7.06 4.00 0.43
N LEU A 149 -7.37 2.69 0.45
CA LEU A 149 -7.61 1.94 1.69
C LEU A 149 -6.37 1.90 2.60
N LEU A 150 -5.18 1.70 2.03
CA LEU A 150 -3.91 1.73 2.76
C LEU A 150 -3.65 3.10 3.40
N LEU A 151 -3.78 4.18 2.62
CA LEU A 151 -3.62 5.55 3.11
C LEU A 151 -4.65 5.92 4.15
N LEU A 152 -5.93 5.60 3.92
CA LEU A 152 -7.00 5.81 4.90
C LEU A 152 -6.59 5.26 6.27
N LYS A 153 -6.22 3.98 6.33
CA LYS A 153 -5.85 3.32 7.58
C LYS A 153 -4.60 3.91 8.22
N LEU A 154 -3.57 4.21 7.41
CA LEU A 154 -2.31 4.77 7.88
C LEU A 154 -2.49 6.19 8.45
N LEU A 155 -3.23 7.05 7.74
CA LEU A 155 -3.43 8.45 8.08
C LEU A 155 -4.42 8.67 9.22
N THR A 156 -5.36 7.73 9.44
CA THR A 156 -6.27 7.78 10.59
C THR A 156 -5.62 7.37 11.92
N ARG A 157 -4.33 6.98 11.92
CA ARG A 157 -3.63 6.65 13.17
C ARG A 157 -3.33 7.91 13.97
N PRO A 158 -3.47 7.85 15.31
CA PRO A 158 -3.18 8.99 16.19
C PRO A 158 -1.73 9.47 16.10
N ASP A 159 -0.80 8.56 15.75
CA ASP A 159 0.64 8.84 15.72
C ASP A 159 1.13 9.47 14.39
N MET A 160 0.23 9.77 13.44
CA MET A 160 0.60 10.19 12.07
C MET A 160 0.09 11.59 11.63
N PRO A 161 0.03 12.63 12.50
CA PRO A 161 -0.56 13.92 12.14
C PRO A 161 0.20 14.61 10.99
N LYS A 162 1.54 14.51 10.97
CA LYS A 162 2.36 15.12 9.91
C LYS A 162 2.16 14.48 8.53
N ALA A 163 2.10 13.14 8.49
CA ALA A 163 1.84 12.42 7.26
C ALA A 163 0.44 12.77 6.71
N PHE A 164 -0.54 12.95 7.60
CA PHE A 164 -1.87 13.42 7.23
C PHE A 164 -1.85 14.85 6.67
N SER A 165 -1.20 15.81 7.35
CA SER A 165 -1.06 17.18 6.86
C SER A 165 -0.39 17.24 5.48
N SER A 166 0.74 16.53 5.30
CA SER A 166 1.43 16.45 4.01
C SER A 166 0.59 15.80 2.90
N PHE A 167 -0.29 14.87 3.25
CA PHE A 167 -1.22 14.29 2.30
C PHE A 167 -2.32 15.29 1.89
N VAL A 168 -2.88 16.04 2.84
CA VAL A 168 -3.88 17.08 2.57
C VAL A 168 -3.31 18.20 1.70
N GLU A 169 -2.08 18.64 1.97
CA GLU A 169 -1.37 19.62 1.13
C GLU A 169 -1.24 19.13 -0.31
N TRP A 170 -0.82 17.88 -0.50
CA TRP A 170 -0.75 17.27 -1.83
C TRP A 170 -2.13 17.19 -2.51
N THR A 171 -3.20 16.84 -1.78
CA THR A 171 -4.55 16.85 -2.35
C THR A 171 -4.96 18.25 -2.80
N HIS A 172 -4.63 19.29 -2.02
CA HIS A 172 -4.91 20.68 -2.38
C HIS A 172 -4.14 21.11 -3.64
N GLU A 173 -2.86 20.74 -3.76
CA GLU A 173 -2.06 20.99 -4.96
C GLU A 173 -2.68 20.32 -6.19
N VAL A 174 -3.08 19.05 -6.08
CA VAL A 174 -3.74 18.31 -7.16
C VAL A 174 -5.06 18.96 -7.59
N LEU A 175 -5.86 19.41 -6.63
CA LEU A 175 -7.12 20.11 -6.91
C LEU A 175 -6.90 21.48 -7.57
N SER A 176 -5.81 22.16 -7.20
CA SER A 176 -5.49 23.49 -7.72
C SER A 176 -4.88 23.45 -9.11
N SER A 177 -4.25 22.33 -9.51
CA SER A 177 -3.59 22.16 -10.81
C SER A 177 -4.57 21.84 -11.96
N LEU A 178 -5.78 22.41 -11.97
CA LEU A 178 -6.84 22.15 -12.95
C LEU A 178 -6.33 22.30 -14.39
N THR A 179 -6.09 21.15 -15.02
CA THR A 179 -5.68 21.01 -16.42
C THR A 179 -6.50 19.87 -17.03
N ASP A 180 -7.09 20.11 -18.20
CA ASP A 180 -8.15 19.27 -18.79
C ASP A 180 -7.58 18.04 -19.55
N ASP A 181 -6.75 17.26 -18.87
CA ASP A 181 -6.18 16.01 -19.39
C ASP A 181 -6.72 14.79 -18.64
N ALA A 182 -6.90 13.68 -19.36
CA ALA A 182 -7.43 12.43 -18.79
C ALA A 182 -6.59 11.89 -17.59
N ILE A 183 -5.27 12.11 -17.59
CA ILE A 183 -4.37 11.74 -16.49
C ILE A 183 -4.69 12.57 -15.24
N ASN A 184 -4.96 13.86 -15.42
CA ASN A 184 -5.34 14.75 -14.32
C ASN A 184 -6.72 14.40 -13.75
N HIS A 185 -7.63 13.88 -14.58
CA HIS A 185 -8.92 13.40 -14.11
C HIS A 185 -8.79 12.21 -13.15
N PHE A 186 -7.98 11.20 -13.47
CA PHE A 186 -7.76 10.07 -12.57
C PHE A 186 -7.04 10.48 -11.29
N ARG A 187 -6.04 11.37 -11.41
CA ARG A 187 -5.32 11.91 -10.26
C ARG A 187 -6.22 12.74 -9.34
N LEU A 188 -7.12 13.53 -9.89
CA LEU A 188 -8.13 14.28 -9.15
C LEU A 188 -9.09 13.33 -8.40
N LEU A 189 -9.58 12.29 -9.09
CA LEU A 189 -10.47 11.29 -8.49
C LEU A 189 -9.77 10.55 -7.33
N GLY A 190 -8.55 10.06 -7.54
CA GLY A 190 -7.78 9.37 -6.49
C GLY A 190 -7.42 10.29 -5.31
N ALA A 191 -7.07 11.55 -5.58
CA ALA A 191 -6.74 12.51 -4.52
C ALA A 191 -7.93 12.86 -3.62
N THR A 192 -9.16 12.79 -4.14
CA THR A 192 -10.39 13.05 -3.39
C THR A 192 -10.96 11.81 -2.70
N GLU A 193 -10.60 10.60 -3.14
CA GLU A 193 -11.09 9.34 -2.58
C GLU A 193 -10.71 9.16 -1.10
N VAL A 194 -9.45 9.42 -0.74
CA VAL A 194 -8.94 9.24 0.63
C VAL A 194 -9.58 10.23 1.61
N PRO A 195 -9.61 11.56 1.37
CA PRO A 195 -10.28 12.50 2.26
C PRO A 195 -11.77 12.20 2.44
N ALA A 196 -12.47 11.84 1.36
CA ALA A 196 -13.88 11.45 1.42
C ALA A 196 -14.09 10.20 2.30
N ALA A 197 -13.21 9.21 2.16
CA ALA A 197 -13.26 8.01 2.99
C ALA A 197 -12.96 8.30 4.47
N ILE A 198 -11.99 9.18 4.76
CA ILE A 198 -11.68 9.63 6.13
C ILE A 198 -12.90 10.33 6.73
N PHE A 199 -13.49 11.28 6.00
CA PHE A 199 -14.69 12.00 6.46
C PHE A 199 -15.84 11.05 6.77
N ARG A 200 -16.08 10.05 5.91
CA ARG A 200 -17.11 9.03 6.14
C ARG A 200 -16.87 8.23 7.42
N VAL A 201 -15.63 7.83 7.70
CA VAL A 201 -15.27 7.07 8.90
C VAL A 201 -15.43 7.92 10.16
N CYS A 202 -14.93 9.16 10.15
CA CYS A 202 -15.07 10.10 11.28
C CYS A 202 -16.54 10.44 11.55
N PHE A 203 -17.32 10.68 10.49
CA PHE A 203 -18.75 10.98 10.61
C PHE A 203 -19.52 9.80 11.21
N HIS A 204 -19.24 8.58 10.76
CA HIS A 204 -19.86 7.38 11.32
C HIS A 204 -19.52 7.20 12.81
N PHE A 205 -18.26 7.44 13.19
CA PHE A 205 -17.84 7.38 14.59
C PHE A 205 -18.58 8.40 15.46
N PHE A 206 -18.75 9.64 14.96
CA PHE A 206 -19.48 10.71 15.64
C PHE A 206 -20.97 10.37 15.84
N VAL A 207 -21.63 9.85 14.80
CA VAL A 207 -23.05 9.45 14.88
C VAL A 207 -23.28 8.30 15.86
N VAL A 208 -22.38 7.32 15.91
CA VAL A 208 -22.53 6.15 16.81
C VAL A 208 -22.24 6.48 18.28
N HIS A 209 -21.45 7.52 18.58
CA HIS A 209 -21.07 7.88 19.96
C HIS A 209 -21.79 9.11 20.53
N THR A 210 -22.62 9.78 19.74
CA THR A 210 -23.36 11.01 20.14
C THR A 210 -24.87 10.78 20.23
N ILE A 211 -25.35 9.55 20.01
CA ILE A 211 -26.76 9.12 20.15
C ILE A 211 -26.82 8.03 21.23
#